data_AF-A0A954W1S4-F1
#
_entry.id   AF-A0A954W1S4-F1
#
_cell.length_a   1.000
_cell.length_b   1.000
_cell.length_c   1.000
_cell.angle_alpha   90.00
_cell.angle_beta   90.00
_cell.angle_gamma   90.00
#
_symmetry.space_group_name_H-M   'P 1'
#
loop_
_entity.id
_entity.type
_entity.pdbx_description
1 polymer ?
#
loop_
_entity_poly.entity_id
_entity_poly.type
_entity_poly.pdbx_seq_one_letter_code
_entity_poly.pdbx_strand_id
1 'polypeptide(L)'
;TPWSHDFVFWFMFVGITVSIVIAVRNLRNGIADRDAALKGAAIIVTLNMVTWLLLADHQFNAHEYVYLISGLETALACALEQWILYVALEPIIRRRFPQVLSSWKRLLAGRMWDPLVGRDVLAGVVTGIALRSAEAISYLSDVTGSIPTQSLQQTLTIRETLACISYGTYSAMYMSLVLFVLAKLSSRVLRHPIAGYLVMGAFLFMLTWSIISPKYQHSPALGIALFATAFVASIVCLRLGLLTTVAMALTWIFATITPVTMKVDSFYFESGLVGVAGILGLASYATYVSQLGYRR
;
A
#
# COMPACT_ATOMS: atom_id res chain seq x y z
N THR A 1 -13.15 5.83 -21.23
CA THR A 1 -13.25 6.52 -22.55
C THR A 1 -11.84 6.76 -23.05
N PRO A 2 -11.57 6.89 -24.37
CA PRO A 2 -10.20 7.06 -24.88
C PRO A 2 -9.40 8.17 -24.18
N TRP A 3 -10.09 9.28 -23.91
CA TRP A 3 -9.56 10.45 -23.18
C TRP A 3 -9.04 10.17 -21.76
N SER A 4 -9.51 9.13 -21.07
CA SER A 4 -9.05 8.82 -19.70
C SER A 4 -7.68 8.13 -19.69
N HIS A 5 -7.35 7.36 -20.73
CA HIS A 5 -6.05 6.68 -20.81
C HIS A 5 -4.93 7.66 -21.17
N ASP A 6 -5.19 8.58 -22.10
CA ASP A 6 -4.22 9.60 -22.50
C ASP A 6 -3.88 10.55 -21.35
N PHE A 7 -4.88 10.96 -20.57
CA PHE A 7 -4.67 11.82 -19.41
C PHE A 7 -3.78 11.16 -18.36
N VAL A 8 -4.06 9.89 -18.02
CA VAL A 8 -3.26 9.15 -17.02
C VAL A 8 -1.84 8.97 -17.50
N PHE A 9 -1.65 8.62 -18.77
CA PHE A 9 -0.32 8.49 -19.38
C PHE A 9 0.47 9.80 -19.27
N TRP A 10 -0.10 10.92 -19.70
CA TRP A 10 0.58 12.23 -19.63
C TRP A 10 0.85 12.66 -18.19
N PHE A 11 -0.07 12.40 -17.26
CA PHE A 11 0.13 12.71 -15.84
C PHE A 11 1.31 11.93 -15.25
N MET A 12 1.38 10.62 -15.52
CA MET A 12 2.50 9.77 -15.09
C MET A 12 3.81 10.21 -15.75
N PHE A 13 3.79 10.50 -17.05
CA PHE A 13 4.97 10.92 -17.81
C PHE A 13 5.55 12.26 -17.32
N VAL A 14 4.69 13.25 -17.06
CA VAL A 14 5.14 14.53 -16.48
C VAL A 14 5.62 14.33 -15.05
N GLY A 15 4.90 13.54 -14.25
CA GLY A 15 5.26 13.23 -12.86
C GLY A 15 6.64 12.61 -12.73
N ILE A 16 6.96 11.62 -13.57
CA ILE A 16 8.26 10.96 -13.57
C ILE A 16 9.36 11.89 -14.08
N THR A 17 9.10 12.68 -15.13
CA THR A 17 10.07 13.65 -15.68
C THR A 17 10.45 14.70 -14.63
N VAL A 18 9.46 15.27 -13.94
CA VAL A 18 9.69 16.23 -12.84
C VAL A 18 10.48 15.57 -11.71
N SER A 19 10.13 14.33 -11.36
CA SER A 19 10.82 13.57 -10.31
C SER A 19 12.29 13.31 -10.66
N ILE A 20 12.61 12.99 -11.91
CA ILE A 20 13.99 12.81 -12.39
C ILE A 20 14.79 14.10 -12.20
N VAL A 21 14.27 15.25 -12.64
CA VAL A 21 14.98 16.54 -12.52
C VAL A 21 15.28 16.87 -11.04
N ILE A 22 14.30 16.68 -10.17
CA ILE A 22 14.46 16.92 -8.73
C ILE A 22 15.44 15.91 -8.11
N ALA A 23 15.34 14.62 -8.47
CA ALA A 23 16.24 13.58 -7.98
C ALA A 23 17.70 13.86 -8.36
N VAL A 24 17.97 14.20 -9.63
CA VAL A 24 19.31 14.57 -10.10
C VAL A 24 19.86 15.75 -9.32
N ARG A 25 19.04 16.80 -9.12
CA ARG A 25 19.44 17.96 -8.31
C ARG A 25 19.75 17.57 -6.87
N ASN A 26 18.93 16.73 -6.24
CA ASN A 26 19.13 16.30 -4.86
C ASN A 26 20.40 15.44 -4.70
N LEU A 27 20.69 14.58 -5.69
CA LEU A 27 21.88 13.75 -5.71
C LEU A 27 23.15 14.57 -5.88
N ARG A 28 23.16 15.54 -6.81
CA ARG A 28 24.29 16.45 -7.04
C ARG A 28 24.62 17.28 -5.79
N ASN A 29 23.59 17.70 -5.06
CA ASN A 29 23.75 18.49 -3.84
C ASN A 29 24.04 17.64 -2.59
N GLY A 30 24.11 16.30 -2.69
CA GLY A 30 24.41 15.43 -1.55
C GLY A 30 23.36 15.44 -0.43
N ILE A 31 22.13 15.88 -0.71
CA ILE A 31 21.08 16.06 0.32
C ILE A 31 20.11 14.88 0.43
N ALA A 32 20.11 13.97 -0.54
CA ALA A 32 19.29 12.77 -0.54
C ALA A 32 19.94 11.62 0.26
N ASP A 33 19.10 10.89 0.98
CA ASP A 33 19.42 9.65 1.69
C ASP A 33 19.46 8.48 0.72
N ARG A 34 20.64 8.29 0.11
CA ARG A 34 20.87 7.26 -0.91
C ARG A 34 20.75 5.85 -0.34
N ASP A 35 21.17 5.66 0.91
CA ASP A 35 21.14 4.34 1.57
C ASP A 35 19.70 3.87 1.79
N ALA A 36 18.84 4.75 2.29
CA ALA A 36 17.42 4.46 2.43
C ALA A 36 16.75 4.21 1.07
N ALA A 37 17.10 5.01 0.05
CA ALA A 37 16.58 4.84 -1.30
C ALA A 37 16.96 3.47 -1.89
N LEU A 38 18.23 3.07 -1.76
CA LEU A 38 18.75 1.80 -2.27
C LEU A 38 18.13 0.60 -1.56
N LYS A 39 17.97 0.66 -0.23
CA LYS A 39 17.27 -0.39 0.53
C LYS A 39 15.82 -0.54 0.09
N GLY A 40 15.11 0.57 -0.12
CA GLY A 40 13.76 0.56 -0.64
C GLY A 40 13.68 -0.06 -2.05
N ALA A 41 14.59 0.30 -2.94
CA ALA A 41 14.68 -0.28 -4.29
C ALA A 41 14.97 -1.79 -4.24
N ALA A 42 15.90 -2.23 -3.39
CA ALA A 42 16.23 -3.64 -3.21
C ALA A 42 15.03 -4.46 -2.72
N ILE A 43 14.24 -3.91 -1.78
CA ILE A 43 12.97 -4.54 -1.33
C ILE A 43 12.02 -4.70 -2.52
N ILE A 44 11.88 -3.68 -3.38
CA ILE A 44 10.99 -3.74 -4.54
C ILE A 44 11.44 -4.76 -5.58
N VAL A 45 12.74 -4.80 -5.90
CA VAL A 45 13.30 -5.84 -6.78
C VAL A 45 12.98 -7.22 -6.19
N THR A 46 13.21 -7.41 -4.89
CA THR A 46 12.97 -8.69 -4.22
C THR A 46 11.50 -9.09 -4.30
N LEU A 47 10.57 -8.19 -3.98
CA LEU A 47 9.12 -8.47 -4.04
C LEU A 47 8.65 -8.80 -5.46
N ASN A 48 9.14 -8.09 -6.48
CA ASN A 48 8.78 -8.38 -7.87
C ASN A 48 9.39 -9.70 -8.36
N MET A 49 10.65 -9.99 -8.02
CA MET A 49 11.29 -11.26 -8.37
C MET A 49 10.62 -12.45 -7.66
N VAL A 50 10.21 -12.29 -6.40
CA VAL A 50 9.41 -13.29 -5.68
C VAL A 50 8.04 -13.48 -6.35
N THR A 51 7.39 -12.39 -6.77
CA THR A 51 6.13 -12.47 -7.53
C THR A 51 6.31 -13.24 -8.83
N TRP A 52 7.36 -12.94 -9.59
CA TRP A 52 7.69 -13.65 -10.83
C TRP A 52 7.93 -15.15 -10.57
N LEU A 53 8.77 -15.48 -9.59
CA LEU A 53 9.05 -16.86 -9.18
C LEU A 53 7.77 -17.62 -8.77
N LEU A 54 6.85 -16.93 -8.11
CA LEU A 54 5.60 -17.52 -7.66
C LEU A 54 4.52 -17.58 -8.74
N LEU A 55 4.62 -16.87 -9.87
CA LEU A 55 3.60 -16.90 -10.92
C LEU A 55 4.06 -17.55 -12.23
N ALA A 56 5.35 -17.54 -12.53
CA ALA A 56 5.87 -18.09 -13.78
C ALA A 56 5.69 -19.61 -13.82
N ASP A 57 5.11 -20.15 -14.89
CA ASP A 57 5.09 -21.58 -15.10
C ASP A 57 6.49 -22.05 -15.50
N HIS A 58 7.27 -22.45 -14.50
CA HIS A 58 8.66 -22.82 -14.68
C HIS A 58 8.78 -24.09 -15.53
N GLN A 59 9.27 -23.94 -16.76
CA GLN A 59 9.60 -25.04 -17.64
C GLN A 59 11.09 -24.97 -17.96
N PHE A 60 11.81 -26.09 -17.91
CA PHE A 60 13.23 -26.11 -18.26
C PHE A 60 13.42 -26.04 -19.78
N ASN A 61 13.23 -24.86 -20.37
CA ASN A 61 13.42 -24.59 -21.79
C ASN A 61 14.01 -23.18 -22.02
N ALA A 62 14.39 -22.87 -23.26
CA ALA A 62 14.98 -21.57 -23.62
C ALA A 62 14.00 -20.38 -23.43
N HIS A 63 12.69 -20.63 -23.34
CA HIS A 63 11.69 -19.58 -23.16
C HIS A 63 11.67 -19.09 -21.71
N GLU A 64 12.00 -19.95 -20.74
CA GLU A 64 12.18 -19.60 -19.34
C GLU A 64 13.20 -18.46 -19.14
N TYR A 65 14.29 -18.48 -19.92
CA TYR A 65 15.28 -17.41 -19.89
C TYR A 65 14.68 -16.07 -20.32
N VAL A 66 13.83 -16.05 -21.35
CA VAL A 66 13.15 -14.83 -21.81
C VAL A 66 12.21 -14.30 -20.72
N TYR A 67 11.45 -15.17 -20.07
CA TYR A 67 10.56 -14.77 -18.97
C TYR A 67 11.33 -14.25 -17.75
N LEU A 68 12.47 -14.84 -17.42
CA LEU A 68 13.35 -14.35 -16.35
C LEU A 68 13.85 -12.93 -16.67
N ILE A 69 14.31 -12.69 -17.90
CA ILE A 69 14.79 -11.37 -18.32
C ILE A 69 13.65 -10.35 -18.26
N SER A 70 12.45 -10.67 -18.77
CA SER A 70 11.29 -9.77 -18.67
C SER A 70 10.85 -9.49 -17.22
N GLY A 71 10.92 -10.51 -16.34
CA GLY A 71 10.65 -10.35 -14.91
C GLY A 71 11.67 -9.41 -14.24
N LEU A 72 12.95 -9.58 -14.56
CA LEU A 72 14.03 -8.75 -14.07
C LEU A 72 13.94 -7.31 -14.57
N GLU A 73 13.63 -7.10 -15.86
CA GLU A 73 13.38 -5.79 -16.46
C GLU A 73 12.26 -5.06 -15.73
N THR A 74 11.15 -5.75 -15.47
CA THR A 74 10.01 -5.19 -14.73
C THR A 74 10.40 -4.84 -13.29
N ALA A 75 11.08 -5.75 -12.59
CA ALA A 75 11.53 -5.55 -11.21
C ALA A 75 12.49 -4.35 -11.09
N LEU A 76 13.45 -4.23 -12.02
CA LEU A 76 14.40 -3.12 -12.06
C LEU A 76 13.73 -1.80 -12.46
N ALA A 77 12.81 -1.81 -13.42
CA ALA A 77 12.06 -0.62 -13.81
C ALA A 77 11.23 -0.06 -12.65
N CYS A 78 10.45 -0.91 -11.97
CA CYS A 78 9.66 -0.53 -10.80
C CYS A 78 10.55 -0.03 -9.64
N ALA A 79 11.68 -0.69 -9.40
CA ALA A 79 12.61 -0.27 -8.36
C ALA A 79 13.29 1.06 -8.68
N LEU A 80 13.67 1.28 -9.94
CA LEU A 80 14.24 2.54 -10.41
C LEU A 80 13.24 3.68 -10.28
N GLU A 81 11.98 3.46 -10.66
CA GLU A 81 10.92 4.45 -10.52
C GLU A 81 10.72 4.85 -9.05
N GLN A 82 10.58 3.88 -8.14
CA GLN A 82 10.45 4.18 -6.72
C GLN A 82 11.70 4.87 -6.17
N TRP A 83 12.89 4.44 -6.60
CA TRP A 83 14.14 5.05 -6.17
C TRP A 83 14.20 6.53 -6.58
N ILE A 84 13.85 6.85 -7.83
CA ILE A 84 13.79 8.24 -8.33
C ILE A 84 12.79 9.05 -7.51
N LEU A 85 11.58 8.53 -7.32
CA LEU A 85 10.54 9.19 -6.51
C LEU A 85 11.03 9.44 -5.09
N TYR A 86 11.60 8.43 -4.43
CA TYR A 86 12.10 8.55 -3.08
C TYR A 86 13.20 9.60 -2.96
N VAL A 87 14.21 9.56 -3.83
CA VAL A 87 15.34 10.51 -3.87
C VAL A 87 14.87 11.94 -4.17
N ALA A 88 13.86 12.10 -5.02
CA ALA A 88 13.27 13.40 -5.32
C ALA A 88 12.55 13.98 -4.10
N LEU A 89 11.79 13.15 -3.39
CA LEU A 89 10.80 13.58 -2.40
C LEU A 89 11.35 13.64 -0.98
N GLU A 90 12.25 12.73 -0.61
CA GLU A 90 12.75 12.58 0.75
C GLU A 90 13.34 13.89 1.32
N PRO A 91 14.17 14.67 0.61
CA PRO A 91 14.65 15.96 1.10
C PRO A 91 13.55 17.02 1.29
N ILE A 92 12.54 17.03 0.42
CA ILE A 92 11.42 17.97 0.47
C ILE A 92 10.56 17.69 1.71
N ILE A 93 10.23 16.42 1.93
CA ILE A 93 9.43 15.97 3.07
C ILE A 93 10.23 16.18 4.36
N ARG A 94 11.50 15.76 4.41
CA ARG A 94 12.34 15.85 5.61
C ARG A 94 12.51 17.28 6.11
N ARG A 95 12.68 18.26 5.20
CA ARG A 95 12.83 19.67 5.56
C ARG A 95 11.59 20.29 6.19
N ARG A 96 10.38 19.79 5.86
CA ARG A 96 9.11 20.43 6.25
C ARG A 96 8.31 19.61 7.25
N PHE A 97 8.41 18.30 7.17
CA PHE A 97 7.67 17.32 7.97
C PHE A 97 8.63 16.25 8.49
N PRO A 98 9.66 16.61 9.28
CA PRO A 98 10.69 15.66 9.73
C PRO A 98 10.11 14.49 10.52
N GLN A 99 9.08 14.74 11.33
CA GLN A 99 8.40 13.75 12.18
C GLN A 99 7.80 12.59 11.36
N VAL A 100 7.24 12.91 10.20
CA VAL A 100 6.47 11.99 9.34
C VAL A 100 7.31 10.88 8.71
N LEU A 101 8.61 11.14 8.50
CA LEU A 101 9.53 10.18 7.89
C LEU A 101 10.40 9.48 8.94
N SER A 102 10.21 9.81 10.22
CA SER A 102 11.07 9.33 11.32
C SER A 102 11.01 7.82 11.48
N SER A 103 9.80 7.25 11.58
CA SER A 103 9.58 5.81 11.71
C SER A 103 10.00 5.05 10.46
N TRP A 104 9.69 5.58 9.27
CA TRP A 104 10.14 5.03 7.99
C TRP A 104 11.67 4.94 7.89
N LYS A 105 12.38 6.02 8.24
CA LYS A 105 13.84 6.03 8.26
C LYS A 105 14.42 5.11 9.32
N ARG A 106 13.79 4.99 10.49
CA ARG A 106 14.21 4.04 11.54
C ARG A 106 14.10 2.60 11.03
N LEU A 107 13.00 2.26 10.37
CA LEU A 107 12.80 0.94 9.75
C LEU A 107 13.89 0.65 8.71
N LEU A 108 14.12 1.54 7.75
CA LEU A 108 15.16 1.36 6.73
C LEU A 108 16.59 1.39 7.29
N ALA A 109 16.81 2.03 8.44
CA ALA A 109 18.07 1.97 9.17
C ALA A 109 18.27 0.64 9.93
N GLY A 110 17.32 -0.31 9.86
CA GLY A 110 17.39 -1.58 10.57
C GLY A 110 16.91 -1.52 12.02
N ARG A 111 16.42 -0.36 12.49
CA ARG A 111 15.86 -0.19 13.84
C ARG A 111 14.39 -0.62 13.87
N MET A 112 14.13 -1.87 13.47
CA MET A 112 12.78 -2.43 13.42
C MET A 112 12.14 -2.52 14.81
N TRP A 113 12.94 -2.81 15.84
CA TRP A 113 12.51 -2.90 17.25
C TRP A 113 12.31 -1.56 17.95
N ASP A 114 12.25 -0.46 17.19
CA ASP A 114 12.01 0.86 17.73
C ASP A 114 10.52 1.05 18.07
N PRO A 115 10.15 1.50 19.28
CA PRO A 115 8.75 1.66 19.68
C PRO A 115 7.94 2.57 18.75
N LEU A 116 8.61 3.53 18.10
CA LEU A 116 7.97 4.42 17.12
C LEU A 116 7.53 3.65 15.87
N VAL A 117 8.31 2.66 15.44
CA VAL A 117 7.98 1.77 14.32
C VAL A 117 6.77 0.92 14.71
N GLY A 118 6.81 0.29 15.89
CA GLY A 118 5.69 -0.51 16.40
C GLY A 118 4.38 0.27 16.46
N ARG A 119 4.41 1.49 17.02
CA ARG A 119 3.24 2.38 17.09
C ARG A 119 2.65 2.70 15.72
N ASP A 120 3.50 3.11 14.77
CA ASP A 120 3.05 3.55 13.45
C ASP A 120 2.51 2.40 12.61
N VAL A 121 3.11 1.21 12.74
CA VAL A 121 2.60 -0.03 12.13
C VAL A 121 1.26 -0.42 12.75
N LEU A 122 1.13 -0.40 14.08
CA LEU A 122 -0.13 -0.76 14.76
C LEU A 122 -1.27 0.17 14.35
N ALA A 123 -1.01 1.48 14.31
CA ALA A 123 -1.98 2.46 13.85
C ALA A 123 -2.41 2.22 12.39
N GLY A 124 -1.45 1.83 11.53
CA GLY A 124 -1.74 1.45 10.15
C GLY A 124 -2.64 0.22 10.08
N VAL A 125 -2.31 -0.84 10.82
CA VAL A 125 -3.10 -2.08 10.90
C VAL A 125 -4.54 -1.80 11.32
N VAL A 126 -4.73 -1.07 12.42
CA VAL A 126 -6.08 -0.70 12.91
C VAL A 126 -6.85 0.10 11.86
N THR A 127 -6.19 1.04 11.19
CA THR A 127 -6.82 1.87 10.15
C THR A 127 -7.22 1.05 8.93
N GLY A 128 -6.37 0.11 8.49
CA GLY A 128 -6.64 -0.77 7.36
C GLY A 128 -7.81 -1.73 7.65
N ILE A 129 -7.85 -2.29 8.87
CA ILE A 129 -8.99 -3.10 9.34
C ILE A 129 -10.26 -2.26 9.35
N ALA A 130 -10.22 -1.03 9.88
CA ALA A 130 -11.40 -0.16 9.94
C ALA A 130 -11.98 0.15 8.55
N LEU A 131 -11.12 0.43 7.55
CA LEU A 131 -11.54 0.62 6.16
C LEU A 131 -12.20 -0.63 5.60
N ARG A 132 -11.57 -1.80 5.79
CA ARG A 132 -12.13 -3.08 5.30
C ARG A 132 -13.44 -3.43 6.00
N SER A 133 -13.56 -3.18 7.30
CA SER A 133 -14.79 -3.42 8.06
C SER A 133 -15.93 -2.53 7.58
N ALA A 134 -15.65 -1.27 7.20
CA ALA A 134 -16.67 -0.37 6.64
C ALA A 134 -17.24 -0.89 5.32
N GLU A 135 -16.41 -1.49 4.47
CA GLU A 135 -16.85 -2.18 3.25
C GLU A 135 -17.67 -3.43 3.58
N ALA A 136 -17.29 -4.18 4.63
CA ALA A 136 -17.97 -5.40 5.03
C ALA A 136 -19.42 -5.16 5.50
N ILE A 137 -19.74 -3.97 6.02
CA ILE A 137 -21.11 -3.57 6.39
C ILE A 137 -22.06 -3.68 5.20
N SER A 138 -21.57 -3.47 3.97
CA SER A 138 -22.36 -3.63 2.75
C SER A 138 -22.99 -5.02 2.62
N TYR A 139 -22.27 -6.05 3.05
CA TYR A 139 -22.67 -7.44 2.89
C TYR A 139 -23.60 -7.91 4.01
N LEU A 140 -23.57 -7.26 5.17
CA LEU A 140 -24.49 -7.55 6.28
C LEU A 140 -25.94 -7.12 5.98
N SER A 141 -26.13 -6.22 5.00
CA SER A 141 -27.47 -5.79 4.57
C SER A 141 -28.23 -6.87 3.77
N ASP A 142 -27.54 -7.91 3.29
CA ASP A 142 -28.11 -9.08 2.62
C ASP A 142 -28.33 -10.21 3.65
N VAL A 143 -29.37 -10.07 4.49
CA VAL A 143 -29.80 -11.11 5.47
C VAL A 143 -30.32 -12.39 4.77
N THR A 144 -30.47 -12.35 3.44
CA THR A 144 -30.95 -13.45 2.59
C THR A 144 -29.83 -14.39 2.11
N GLY A 145 -28.91 -14.81 2.98
CA GLY A 145 -28.11 -16.04 2.83
C GLY A 145 -27.14 -16.16 1.63
N SER A 146 -27.15 -15.25 0.67
CA SER A 146 -26.21 -15.22 -0.44
C SER A 146 -24.98 -14.41 -0.04
N ILE A 147 -23.95 -15.11 0.43
CA ILE A 147 -22.59 -14.57 0.50
C ILE A 147 -22.29 -13.97 -0.89
N PRO A 148 -21.95 -12.68 -1.00
CA PRO A 148 -21.72 -12.04 -2.29
C PRO A 148 -20.67 -12.83 -3.07
N THR A 149 -21.09 -13.40 -4.19
CA THR A 149 -20.33 -14.26 -5.09
C THR A 149 -19.30 -13.50 -5.92
N GLN A 150 -18.80 -12.35 -5.46
CA GLN A 150 -17.62 -11.72 -6.09
C GLN A 150 -16.34 -12.51 -5.80
N SER A 151 -16.35 -13.46 -4.85
CA SER A 151 -15.20 -14.28 -4.46
C SER A 151 -15.16 -15.70 -5.07
N LEU A 152 -16.11 -16.09 -5.93
CA LEU A 152 -16.01 -17.35 -6.68
C LEU A 152 -15.00 -17.29 -7.84
N GLN A 153 -14.39 -16.13 -8.12
CA GLN A 153 -13.49 -15.94 -9.27
C GLN A 153 -11.99 -15.94 -8.93
N GLN A 154 -11.62 -15.99 -7.64
CA GLN A 154 -10.22 -16.07 -7.24
C GLN A 154 -9.98 -17.37 -6.47
N THR A 155 -9.98 -18.48 -7.22
CA THR A 155 -9.37 -19.75 -6.77
C THR A 155 -7.85 -19.56 -6.69
N LEU A 156 -7.41 -18.67 -5.81
CA LEU A 156 -5.98 -18.44 -5.60
C LEU A 156 -5.47 -19.60 -4.75
N THR A 157 -4.59 -20.40 -5.34
CA THR A 157 -3.72 -21.31 -4.59
C THR A 157 -2.88 -20.53 -3.59
N ILE A 158 -2.25 -21.21 -2.63
CA ILE A 158 -1.31 -20.57 -1.69
C ILE A 158 -0.20 -19.85 -2.46
N ARG A 159 0.29 -20.45 -3.54
CA ARG A 159 1.30 -19.90 -4.45
C ARG A 159 0.86 -18.55 -5.04
N GLU A 160 -0.31 -18.51 -5.65
CA GLU A 160 -0.86 -17.29 -6.24
C GLU A 160 -1.19 -16.24 -5.17
N THR A 161 -1.67 -16.67 -4.00
CA THR A 161 -1.93 -15.77 -2.86
C THR A 161 -0.65 -15.07 -2.40
N LEU A 162 0.45 -15.80 -2.24
CA LEU A 162 1.75 -15.25 -1.88
C LEU A 162 2.30 -14.30 -2.95
N ALA A 163 2.07 -14.61 -4.22
CA ALA A 163 2.43 -13.73 -5.32
C ALA A 163 1.63 -12.42 -5.29
N CYS A 164 0.30 -12.50 -5.14
CA CYS A 164 -0.57 -11.34 -5.04
C CYS A 164 -0.24 -10.49 -3.81
N ILE A 165 0.11 -11.10 -2.67
CA ILE A 165 0.61 -10.40 -1.48
C ILE A 165 1.93 -9.68 -1.78
N SER A 166 2.85 -10.33 -2.49
CA SER A 166 4.16 -9.74 -2.84
C SER A 166 4.01 -8.54 -3.77
N TYR A 167 3.22 -8.69 -4.84
CA TYR A 167 2.88 -7.61 -5.77
C TYR A 167 2.10 -6.49 -5.09
N GLY A 168 1.11 -6.84 -4.27
CA GLY A 168 0.31 -5.90 -3.49
C GLY A 168 1.18 -5.12 -2.50
N THR A 169 2.18 -5.75 -1.89
CA THR A 169 3.14 -5.08 -1.00
C THR A 169 3.94 -4.02 -1.73
N TYR A 170 4.45 -4.34 -2.92
CA TYR A 170 5.10 -3.37 -3.80
C TYR A 170 4.14 -2.20 -4.13
N SER A 171 2.93 -2.51 -4.58
CA SER A 171 1.93 -1.50 -4.95
C SER A 171 1.57 -0.59 -3.77
N ALA A 172 1.40 -1.15 -2.57
CA ALA A 172 1.15 -0.39 -1.34
C ALA A 172 2.29 0.57 -1.02
N MET A 173 3.55 0.14 -1.13
CA MET A 173 4.71 1.00 -0.87
C MET A 173 4.78 2.17 -1.86
N TYR A 174 4.56 1.89 -3.16
CA TYR A 174 4.55 2.91 -4.20
C TYR A 174 3.40 3.91 -4.01
N MET A 175 2.17 3.41 -3.92
CA MET A 175 0.97 4.24 -3.80
C MET A 175 0.97 5.06 -2.52
N SER A 176 1.44 4.49 -1.41
CA SER A 176 1.57 5.23 -0.15
C SER A 176 2.52 6.42 -0.30
N LEU A 177 3.67 6.25 -0.97
CA LEU A 177 4.61 7.34 -1.18
C LEU A 177 3.99 8.45 -2.04
N VAL A 178 3.40 8.09 -3.18
CA VAL A 178 2.77 9.03 -4.12
C VAL A 178 1.64 9.81 -3.43
N LEU A 179 0.69 9.12 -2.81
CA LEU A 179 -0.45 9.74 -2.16
C LEU A 179 -0.04 10.63 -0.99
N PHE A 180 0.94 10.17 -0.20
CA PHE A 180 1.45 10.93 0.93
C PHE A 180 2.06 12.27 0.46
N VAL A 181 2.82 12.24 -0.64
CA VAL A 181 3.37 13.45 -1.24
C VAL A 181 2.30 14.34 -1.84
N LEU A 182 1.38 13.80 -2.63
CA LEU A 182 0.30 14.58 -3.22
C LEU A 182 -0.53 15.29 -2.15
N ALA A 183 -0.82 14.61 -1.04
CA ALA A 183 -1.55 15.20 0.08
C ALA A 183 -0.75 16.30 0.79
N LYS A 184 0.55 16.10 1.06
CA LYS A 184 1.36 17.16 1.69
C LYS A 184 1.61 18.33 0.74
N LEU A 185 1.73 18.07 -0.55
CA LEU A 185 1.87 19.09 -1.59
C LEU A 185 0.59 19.90 -1.75
N SER A 186 -0.59 19.25 -1.75
CA SER A 186 -1.87 19.95 -1.83
C SER A 186 -2.08 20.89 -0.64
N SER A 187 -1.79 20.43 0.59
CA SER A 187 -1.79 21.29 1.79
C SER A 187 -0.87 22.51 1.63
N ARG A 188 0.24 22.36 0.89
CA ARG A 188 1.21 23.43 0.69
C ARG A 188 0.81 24.42 -0.39
N VAL A 189 0.33 23.93 -1.53
CA VAL A 189 -0.06 24.74 -2.69
C VAL A 189 -1.30 25.55 -2.34
N LEU A 190 -2.30 24.90 -1.73
CA LEU A 190 -3.54 25.54 -1.30
C LEU A 190 -3.40 26.29 0.03
N ARG A 191 -2.23 26.21 0.68
CA ARG A 191 -1.91 26.86 1.97
C ARG A 191 -2.91 26.53 3.08
N HIS A 192 -3.56 25.37 3.00
CA HIS A 192 -4.58 24.94 3.95
C HIS A 192 -4.34 23.50 4.41
N PRO A 193 -4.26 23.21 5.72
CA PRO A 193 -3.95 21.87 6.21
C PRO A 193 -5.00 20.83 5.78
N ILE A 194 -6.26 21.24 5.67
CA ILE A 194 -7.39 20.35 5.32
C ILE A 194 -7.27 19.80 3.89
N ALA A 195 -6.62 20.52 2.96
CA ALA A 195 -6.50 20.07 1.57
C ALA A 195 -5.81 18.70 1.45
N GLY A 196 -4.81 18.41 2.29
CA GLY A 196 -4.14 17.11 2.31
C GLY A 196 -5.06 15.99 2.76
N TYR A 197 -5.84 16.23 3.83
CA TYR A 197 -6.82 15.26 4.32
C TYR A 197 -7.91 14.99 3.27
N LEU A 198 -8.35 16.01 2.54
CA LEU A 198 -9.34 15.86 1.47
C LEU A 198 -8.79 15.11 0.27
N VAL A 199 -7.57 15.40 -0.19
CA VAL A 199 -6.96 14.70 -1.33
C VAL A 199 -6.75 13.22 -1.03
N MET A 200 -6.14 12.90 0.12
CA MET A 200 -5.93 11.51 0.53
C MET A 200 -7.28 10.82 0.82
N GLY A 201 -8.19 11.47 1.54
CA GLY A 201 -9.50 10.92 1.87
C GLY A 201 -10.37 10.66 0.64
N ALA A 202 -10.36 11.56 -0.35
CA ALA A 202 -11.06 11.36 -1.61
C ALA A 202 -10.48 10.18 -2.39
N PHE A 203 -9.15 10.04 -2.45
CA PHE A 203 -8.52 8.90 -3.10
C PHE A 203 -8.89 7.58 -2.42
N LEU A 204 -8.79 7.51 -1.08
CA LEU A 204 -9.16 6.33 -0.33
C LEU A 204 -10.65 5.99 -0.50
N PHE A 205 -11.52 7.00 -0.45
CA PHE A 205 -12.95 6.81 -0.73
C PHE A 205 -13.18 6.24 -2.13
N MET A 206 -12.59 6.84 -3.17
CA MET A 206 -12.70 6.34 -4.55
C MET A 206 -12.19 4.90 -4.70
N LEU A 207 -11.09 4.56 -4.03
CA LEU A 207 -10.51 3.22 -4.05
C LEU A 207 -11.40 2.19 -3.34
N THR A 208 -11.94 2.53 -2.16
CA THR A 208 -12.91 1.64 -1.48
C THR A 208 -14.23 1.55 -2.24
N TRP A 209 -14.68 2.63 -2.87
CA TRP A 209 -15.92 2.65 -3.65
C TRP A 209 -15.84 1.81 -4.92
N SER A 210 -14.68 1.79 -5.59
CA SER A 210 -14.50 1.08 -6.86
C SER A 210 -14.63 -0.45 -6.73
N ILE A 211 -14.38 -0.99 -5.54
CA ILE A 211 -14.48 -2.42 -5.26
C ILE A 211 -15.86 -2.86 -4.74
N ILE A 212 -16.73 -1.91 -4.37
CA ILE A 212 -18.09 -2.22 -3.91
C ILE A 212 -18.94 -2.66 -5.09
N SER A 213 -19.64 -3.79 -4.92
CA SER A 213 -20.59 -4.30 -5.92
C SER A 213 -21.62 -3.23 -6.32
N PRO A 214 -21.93 -3.05 -7.61
CA PRO A 214 -22.94 -2.11 -8.09
C PRO A 214 -24.29 -2.23 -7.37
N LYS A 215 -24.65 -3.43 -6.90
CA LYS A 215 -25.86 -3.69 -6.09
C LYS A 215 -25.95 -2.78 -4.86
N TYR A 216 -24.83 -2.49 -4.20
CA TYR A 216 -24.79 -1.72 -2.94
C TYR A 216 -24.47 -0.24 -3.13
N GLN A 217 -24.08 0.19 -4.34
CA GLN A 217 -23.67 1.57 -4.64
C GLN A 217 -24.82 2.59 -4.54
N HIS A 218 -26.07 2.12 -4.48
CA HIS A 218 -27.24 2.98 -4.29
C HIS A 218 -27.50 3.37 -2.82
N SER A 219 -26.80 2.74 -1.86
CA SER A 219 -27.03 2.99 -0.43
C SER A 219 -26.30 4.27 0.03
N PRO A 220 -27.02 5.35 0.41
CA PRO A 220 -26.38 6.58 0.89
C PRO A 220 -25.67 6.36 2.23
N ALA A 221 -26.20 5.47 3.09
CA ALA A 221 -25.59 5.14 4.38
C ALA A 221 -24.20 4.51 4.21
N LEU A 222 -24.04 3.63 3.21
CA LEU A 222 -22.75 3.04 2.86
C LEU A 222 -21.77 4.09 2.33
N GLY A 223 -22.22 4.97 1.43
CA GLY A 223 -21.39 6.08 0.93
C GLY A 223 -20.89 6.99 2.06
N ILE A 224 -21.77 7.33 3.00
CA ILE A 224 -21.41 8.14 4.18
C ILE A 224 -20.41 7.41 5.07
N ALA A 225 -20.62 6.12 5.34
CA ALA A 225 -19.71 5.32 6.17
C ALA A 225 -18.31 5.18 5.55
N LEU A 226 -18.22 4.90 4.25
CA LEU A 226 -16.95 4.82 3.53
C LEU A 226 -16.26 6.18 3.46
N PHE A 227 -17.00 7.26 3.21
CA PHE A 227 -16.43 8.60 3.19
C PHE A 227 -15.88 8.99 4.57
N ALA A 228 -16.65 8.76 5.63
CA ALA A 228 -16.22 9.08 7.00
C ALA A 228 -14.97 8.28 7.41
N THR A 229 -14.94 6.98 7.12
CA THR A 229 -13.79 6.12 7.44
C THR A 229 -12.56 6.47 6.61
N ALA A 230 -12.71 6.74 5.32
CA ALA A 230 -11.64 7.23 4.45
C ALA A 230 -11.07 8.59 4.92
N PHE A 231 -11.93 9.49 5.38
CA PHE A 231 -11.51 10.78 5.93
C PHE A 231 -10.76 10.63 7.26
N VAL A 232 -11.24 9.77 8.16
CA VAL A 232 -10.51 9.47 9.41
C VAL A 232 -9.16 8.81 9.12
N ALA A 233 -9.12 7.86 8.19
CA ALA A 233 -7.88 7.20 7.75
C ALA A 233 -6.87 8.20 7.19
N SER A 234 -7.33 9.20 6.42
CA SER A 234 -6.46 10.24 5.87
C SER A 234 -5.83 11.10 6.96
N ILE A 235 -6.59 11.43 8.01
CA ILE A 235 -6.09 12.17 9.18
C ILE A 235 -5.03 11.36 9.91
N VAL A 236 -5.29 10.08 10.20
CA VAL A 236 -4.35 9.19 10.91
C VAL A 236 -3.05 9.06 10.13
N CYS A 237 -3.14 8.74 8.83
CA CYS A 237 -1.99 8.59 7.94
C CYS A 237 -1.13 9.85 7.90
N LEU A 238 -1.73 11.02 7.65
CA LEU A 238 -0.97 12.26 7.48
C LEU A 238 -0.43 12.85 8.79
N ARG A 239 -0.97 12.44 9.95
CA ARG A 239 -0.46 12.82 11.27
C ARG A 239 0.68 11.92 11.74
N LEU A 240 0.55 10.60 11.56
CA LEU A 240 1.54 9.64 12.08
C LEU A 240 2.72 9.44 11.12
N GLY A 241 2.47 9.36 9.82
CA GLY A 241 3.53 9.37 8.81
C GLY A 241 3.38 8.33 7.72
N LEU A 242 4.42 8.26 6.87
CA LEU A 242 4.44 7.37 5.70
C LEU A 242 4.32 5.89 6.08
N LEU A 243 4.97 5.48 7.19
CA LEU A 243 4.94 4.08 7.62
C LEU A 243 3.53 3.63 8.00
N THR A 244 2.74 4.50 8.63
CA THR A 244 1.32 4.23 8.94
C THR A 244 0.51 4.05 7.66
N THR A 245 0.74 4.88 6.64
CA THR A 245 0.07 4.73 5.34
C THR A 245 0.42 3.40 4.66
N VAL A 246 1.71 3.02 4.68
CA VAL A 246 2.16 1.72 4.13
C VAL A 246 1.50 0.57 4.89
N ALA A 247 1.56 0.56 6.23
CA ALA A 247 0.97 -0.52 7.03
C ALA A 247 -0.56 -0.62 6.88
N MET A 248 -1.25 0.52 6.74
CA MET A 248 -2.68 0.56 6.42
C MET A 248 -2.96 -0.05 5.05
N ALA A 249 -2.23 0.39 4.02
CA ALA A 249 -2.40 -0.13 2.66
C ALA A 249 -2.12 -1.64 2.59
N LEU A 250 -1.08 -2.12 3.26
CA LEU A 250 -0.78 -3.56 3.35
C LEU A 250 -1.91 -4.35 4.00
N THR A 251 -2.42 -3.85 5.13
CA THR A 251 -3.51 -4.52 5.85
C THR A 251 -4.79 -4.57 5.02
N TRP A 252 -5.11 -3.48 4.33
CA TRP A 252 -6.24 -3.43 3.40
C TRP A 252 -6.06 -4.41 2.24
N ILE A 253 -4.88 -4.44 1.61
CA ILE A 253 -4.56 -5.37 0.51
C ILE A 253 -4.68 -6.83 0.97
N PHE A 254 -4.14 -7.17 2.13
CA PHE A 254 -4.20 -8.55 2.64
C PHE A 254 -5.66 -8.96 2.82
N ALA A 255 -6.46 -8.10 3.44
CA ALA A 255 -7.88 -8.37 3.68
C ALA A 255 -8.76 -8.31 2.40
N THR A 256 -8.26 -7.73 1.32
CA THR A 256 -8.93 -7.70 0.01
C THR A 256 -8.57 -8.93 -0.83
N ILE A 257 -7.31 -9.36 -0.84
CA ILE A 257 -6.83 -10.50 -1.63
C ILE A 257 -7.29 -11.83 -1.01
N THR A 258 -7.28 -11.94 0.32
CA THR A 258 -7.57 -13.23 0.97
C THR A 258 -9.05 -13.35 1.35
N PRO A 259 -9.77 -14.37 0.84
CA PRO A 259 -11.16 -14.59 1.21
C PRO A 259 -11.23 -15.14 2.64
N VAL A 260 -11.67 -14.30 3.59
CA VAL A 260 -11.91 -14.74 4.97
C VAL A 260 -13.25 -15.46 5.03
N THR A 261 -13.23 -16.78 5.27
CA THR A 261 -14.43 -17.61 5.42
C THR A 261 -14.38 -18.44 6.70
N MET A 262 -15.55 -18.66 7.30
CA MET A 262 -15.71 -19.60 8.43
C MET A 262 -15.98 -21.04 7.95
N LYS A 263 -16.18 -21.26 6.64
CA LYS A 263 -16.44 -22.59 6.06
C LYS A 263 -15.12 -23.34 5.85
N VAL A 264 -14.73 -24.13 6.84
CA VAL A 264 -13.47 -24.89 6.86
C VAL A 264 -13.33 -25.84 5.66
N ASP A 265 -14.43 -26.40 5.16
CA ASP A 265 -14.42 -27.33 4.02
C ASP A 265 -14.24 -26.65 2.64
N SER A 266 -14.05 -25.33 2.60
CA SER A 266 -13.90 -24.60 1.35
C SER A 266 -12.46 -24.71 0.83
N PHE A 267 -12.30 -25.01 -0.46
CA PHE A 267 -10.98 -25.16 -1.10
C PHE A 267 -10.07 -23.92 -1.01
N TYR A 268 -10.61 -22.73 -0.71
CA TYR A 268 -9.89 -21.47 -0.54
C TYR A 268 -9.68 -21.06 0.92
N PHE A 269 -10.05 -21.91 1.88
CA PHE A 269 -9.89 -21.64 3.32
C PHE A 269 -8.42 -21.43 3.69
N GLU A 270 -7.51 -22.23 3.14
CA GLU A 270 -6.07 -22.13 3.38
C GLU A 270 -5.49 -20.79 2.94
N SER A 271 -5.89 -20.29 1.76
CA SER A 271 -5.48 -18.97 1.25
C SER A 271 -6.02 -17.84 2.12
N GLY A 272 -7.22 -18.01 2.71
CA GLY A 272 -7.77 -17.11 3.73
C GLY A 272 -6.89 -17.03 4.99
N LEU A 273 -6.37 -18.17 5.45
CA LEU A 273 -5.50 -18.24 6.64
C LEU A 273 -4.19 -17.48 6.43
N VAL A 274 -3.60 -17.49 5.22
CA VAL A 274 -2.36 -16.76 4.93
C VAL A 274 -2.51 -15.26 5.18
N GLY A 275 -3.60 -14.66 4.71
CA GLY A 275 -3.86 -13.22 4.91
C GLY A 275 -4.13 -12.87 6.36
N VAL A 276 -4.96 -13.68 7.04
CA VAL A 276 -5.26 -13.50 8.47
C VAL A 276 -3.98 -13.65 9.31
N ALA A 277 -3.15 -14.66 9.04
CA ALA A 277 -1.87 -14.86 9.70
C ALA A 277 -0.92 -13.69 9.46
N GLY A 278 -0.90 -13.12 8.24
CA GLY A 278 -0.11 -11.93 7.92
C GLY A 278 -0.54 -10.70 8.73
N ILE A 279 -1.85 -10.44 8.80
CA ILE A 279 -2.40 -9.30 9.57
C ILE A 279 -2.15 -9.49 11.07
N LEU A 280 -2.41 -10.69 11.60
CA LEU A 280 -2.16 -11.00 13.00
C LEU A 280 -0.67 -10.93 13.33
N GLY A 281 0.21 -11.42 12.45
CA GLY A 281 1.66 -11.30 12.60
C GLY A 281 2.12 -9.85 12.68
N LEU A 282 1.62 -8.98 11.79
CA LEU A 282 1.88 -7.54 11.85
C LEU A 282 1.35 -6.91 13.14
N ALA A 283 0.13 -7.25 13.55
CA ALA A 283 -0.49 -6.73 14.77
C ALA A 283 0.27 -7.16 16.04
N SER A 284 0.62 -8.44 16.15
CA SER A 284 1.38 -9.00 17.27
C SER A 284 2.78 -8.40 17.34
N TYR A 285 3.48 -8.32 16.22
CA TYR A 285 4.78 -7.65 16.12
C TYR A 285 4.68 -6.19 16.58
N ALA A 286 3.73 -5.43 16.03
CA ALA A 286 3.58 -4.01 16.32
C ALA A 286 3.19 -3.75 17.78
N THR A 287 2.35 -4.60 18.35
CA THR A 287 1.96 -4.56 19.77
C THR A 287 3.17 -4.85 20.66
N TYR A 288 3.93 -5.90 20.36
CA TYR A 288 5.14 -6.24 21.12
C TYR A 288 6.18 -5.10 21.07
N VAL A 289 6.49 -4.60 19.87
CA VAL A 289 7.48 -3.54 19.68
C VAL A 289 7.05 -2.22 20.30
N SER A 290 5.77 -1.85 20.20
CA SER A 290 5.28 -0.61 20.82
C SER A 290 5.40 -0.64 22.36
N GLN A 291 5.23 -1.81 22.98
CA GLN A 291 5.38 -1.99 24.43
C GLN A 291 6.84 -1.90 24.91
N LEU A 292 7.84 -2.18 24.06
CA LEU A 292 9.25 -2.06 24.43
C LEU A 292 9.65 -0.64 24.84
N GLY A 293 8.91 0.38 24.36
CA GLY A 293 9.13 1.78 24.73
C GLY A 293 8.61 2.14 26.12
N TYR A 294 7.69 1.34 26.68
CA TYR A 294 7.11 1.55 28.02
C TYR A 294 7.93 0.87 29.12
N ARG A 295 8.82 -0.07 28.74
CA ARG A 295 9.68 -0.82 29.67
C ARG A 295 11.07 -0.19 29.87
N ARG A 296 11.32 0.97 29.26
CA ARG A 296 12.54 1.78 29.42
C ARG A 296 12.20 3.08 30.10
#